data_AF-A0A9N9Z8Z4-F1
#
_entry.id   AF-A0A9N9Z8Z4-F1
#
_cell.length_a   1.000
_cell.length_b   1.000
_cell.length_c   1.000
_cell.angle_alpha   90.00
_cell.angle_beta   90.00
_cell.angle_gamma   90.00
#
_symmetry.space_group_name_H-M   'P 1'
#
loop_
_entity.id
_entity.type
_entity.pdbx_description
1 polymer ?
#
loop_
_entity_poly.entity_id
_entity_poly.type
_entity_poly.pdbx_seq_one_letter_code
_entity_poly.pdbx_strand_id
1 'polypeptide(L)'
;MKQVNPLKRNTTTPERPRPNRAFLTRRIPRIPDDEINKAAQAFSHFTFERSWGTILVCDLQGVRGVLTDPAIHIANTNRFRLADTNLNKEGFKFFFSTHVCNDVCRKLELISNADMVMKDKLEFREIWPAVDNTVYCSNNLCGKIVPASGARKSDEFPRCHWCETCWPQLESSKVRWMCVAPGPDHDFHVSKFFYESQGREMPRKCGKHREEEPAAVGGALWARMKSGAKQKNISGRSW
;
A
#
# COMPACT_ATOMS: atom_id res chain seq x y z
N MET A 1 -5.91 88.62 21.83
CA MET A 1 -6.02 87.60 20.77
C MET A 1 -4.70 86.89 20.61
N LYS A 2 -4.62 85.61 20.98
CA LYS A 2 -3.69 84.60 20.44
C LYS A 2 -4.20 83.25 20.97
N GLN A 3 -5.04 82.60 20.17
CA GLN A 3 -5.52 81.25 20.43
C GLN A 3 -4.39 80.27 20.14
N VAL A 4 -4.11 79.40 21.11
CA VAL A 4 -3.32 78.20 20.96
C VAL A 4 -4.16 77.20 20.18
N ASN A 5 -3.62 76.63 19.10
CA ASN A 5 -4.24 75.51 18.39
C ASN A 5 -3.22 74.37 18.18
N PRO A 6 -3.64 73.10 18.37
CA PRO A 6 -2.75 71.99 18.67
C PRO A 6 -2.15 71.29 17.44
N LEU A 7 -1.01 70.63 17.66
CA LEU A 7 -0.35 69.71 16.75
C LEU A 7 -1.31 68.63 16.23
N LYS A 8 -1.57 68.65 14.91
CA LYS A 8 -2.24 67.56 14.20
C LYS A 8 -1.33 66.34 14.20
N ARG A 9 -1.75 65.27 14.87
CA ARG A 9 -1.19 63.92 14.69
C ARG A 9 -1.58 63.41 13.30
N ASN A 10 -0.60 63.26 12.42
CA ASN A 10 -0.75 62.52 11.17
C ASN A 10 -0.73 61.02 11.49
N THR A 11 -1.88 60.37 11.38
CA THR A 11 -2.01 58.91 11.36
C THR A 11 -2.40 58.47 9.96
N THR A 12 -1.44 57.98 9.18
CA THR A 12 -1.69 57.16 7.98
C THR A 12 -0.52 56.19 7.77
N THR A 13 -0.76 54.95 8.18
CA THR A 13 -0.19 53.63 7.85
C THR A 13 1.09 53.52 7.00
N PRO A 14 2.05 52.63 7.37
CA PRO A 14 3.15 52.27 6.50
C PRO A 14 2.64 51.46 5.30
N GLU A 15 2.89 51.97 4.09
CA GLU A 15 2.69 51.24 2.84
C GLU A 15 3.61 50.01 2.82
N ARG A 16 3.02 48.82 2.66
CA ARG A 16 3.81 47.59 2.46
C ARG A 16 4.48 47.66 1.08
N PRO A 17 5.77 47.32 0.95
CA PRO A 17 6.42 47.30 -0.34
C PRO A 17 5.73 46.29 -1.25
N ARG A 18 5.30 46.74 -2.44
CA ARG A 18 4.75 45.88 -3.48
C ARG A 18 5.81 44.84 -3.88
N PRO A 19 5.52 43.53 -3.85
CA PRO A 19 6.51 42.55 -4.23
C PRO A 19 6.85 42.72 -5.71
N ASN A 20 8.15 42.76 -5.97
CA ASN A 20 8.73 42.99 -7.28
C ASN A 20 8.24 41.90 -8.25
N ARG A 21 7.51 42.31 -9.30
CA ARG A 21 6.80 41.44 -10.26
C ARG A 21 7.74 40.54 -11.11
N ALA A 22 9.06 40.64 -10.90
CA ALA A 22 10.11 39.95 -11.63
C ALA A 22 10.60 38.64 -10.98
N PHE A 23 10.14 38.25 -9.78
CA PHE A 23 10.56 37.00 -9.11
C PHE A 23 9.55 35.84 -9.21
N LEU A 24 8.39 36.04 -9.85
CA LEU A 24 7.34 35.02 -10.00
C LEU A 24 7.34 34.28 -11.35
N THR A 25 8.43 34.34 -12.12
CA THR A 25 8.54 33.66 -13.42
C THR A 25 9.59 32.55 -13.45
N ARG A 26 9.95 31.96 -12.30
CA ARG A 26 10.35 30.54 -12.36
C ARG A 26 9.07 29.76 -12.59
N ARG A 27 8.88 29.32 -13.85
CA ARG A 27 7.92 28.27 -14.19
C ARG A 27 8.17 27.13 -13.20
N ILE A 28 7.31 27.00 -12.19
CA ILE A 28 7.16 25.73 -11.48
C ILE A 28 6.86 24.75 -12.62
N PRO A 29 7.70 23.73 -12.85
CA PRO A 29 7.38 22.72 -13.84
C PRO A 29 5.95 22.29 -13.56
N ARG A 30 5.07 22.31 -14.57
CA ARG A 30 3.76 21.67 -14.41
C ARG A 30 4.09 20.23 -14.04
N ILE A 31 3.95 19.89 -12.76
CA ILE A 31 4.00 18.51 -12.31
C ILE A 31 2.91 17.87 -13.18
N PRO A 32 3.24 16.88 -14.01
CA PRO A 32 2.24 16.16 -14.78
C PRO A 32 1.12 15.78 -13.82
N ASP A 33 -0.12 15.71 -14.31
CA ASP A 33 -1.23 15.19 -13.53
C ASP A 33 -0.81 13.82 -12.96
N ASP A 34 -0.29 13.81 -11.72
CA ASP A 34 0.52 12.70 -11.23
C ASP A 34 -0.44 11.69 -10.64
N GLU A 35 -0.94 10.82 -11.51
CA GLU A 35 -1.85 9.74 -11.17
C GLU A 35 -1.33 8.90 -10.00
N ILE A 36 -0.01 8.74 -9.87
CA ILE A 36 0.60 8.03 -8.74
C ILE A 36 0.45 8.84 -7.46
N ASN A 37 0.72 10.15 -7.50
CA ASN A 37 0.51 11.01 -6.34
C ASN A 37 -0.96 11.08 -5.93
N LYS A 38 -1.89 11.19 -6.89
CA LYS A 38 -3.33 11.13 -6.61
C LYS A 38 -3.74 9.82 -5.95
N ALA A 39 -3.27 8.70 -6.49
CA ALA A 39 -3.52 7.38 -5.93
C ALA A 39 -2.93 7.25 -4.52
N ALA A 40 -1.73 7.79 -4.27
CA ALA A 40 -1.09 7.80 -2.96
C ALA A 40 -1.90 8.62 -1.94
N GLN A 41 -2.32 9.84 -2.30
CA GLN A 41 -3.18 10.68 -1.44
C GLN A 41 -4.53 10.01 -1.14
N ALA A 42 -5.14 9.40 -2.16
CA ALA A 42 -6.38 8.66 -2.01
C ALA A 42 -6.21 7.38 -1.18
N PHE A 43 -5.06 6.71 -1.28
CA PHE A 43 -4.73 5.55 -0.46
C PHE A 43 -4.61 5.95 1.02
N SER A 44 -3.92 7.05 1.34
CA SER A 44 -3.87 7.56 2.71
C SER A 44 -5.27 7.79 3.28
N HIS A 45 -6.12 8.52 2.56
CA HIS A 45 -7.53 8.73 2.95
C HIS A 45 -8.29 7.40 3.09
N PHE A 46 -8.13 6.48 2.13
CA PHE A 46 -8.75 5.16 2.18
C PHE A 46 -8.36 4.39 3.43
N THR A 47 -7.11 4.42 3.89
CA THR A 47 -6.70 3.71 5.11
C THR A 47 -7.43 4.23 6.36
N PHE A 48 -7.63 5.55 6.45
CA PHE A 48 -8.40 6.17 7.52
C PHE A 48 -9.88 5.78 7.46
N GLU A 49 -10.49 5.91 6.29
CA GLU A 49 -11.89 5.57 6.05
C GLU A 49 -12.15 4.08 6.36
N ARG A 50 -11.31 3.20 5.79
CA ARG A 50 -11.50 1.75 5.85
C ARG A 50 -11.30 1.20 7.26
N SER A 51 -10.44 1.84 8.04
CA SER A 51 -10.14 1.48 9.43
C SER A 51 -11.07 2.14 10.45
N TRP A 52 -12.13 2.84 10.00
CA TRP A 52 -13.04 3.57 10.88
C TRP A 52 -12.32 4.60 11.76
N GLY A 53 -11.35 5.30 11.18
CA GLY A 53 -10.60 6.36 11.85
C GLY A 53 -9.58 5.89 12.89
N THR A 54 -9.18 4.61 12.83
CA THR A 54 -8.22 4.05 13.80
C THR A 54 -6.78 4.06 13.31
N ILE A 55 -6.55 4.05 12.00
CA ILE A 55 -5.23 3.98 11.35
C ILE A 55 -5.20 4.95 10.16
N LEU A 56 -4.12 5.70 10.02
CA LEU A 56 -3.79 6.46 8.80
C LEU A 56 -2.37 6.10 8.39
N VAL A 57 -2.21 5.69 7.13
CA VAL A 57 -0.90 5.52 6.50
C VAL A 57 -0.65 6.74 5.62
N CYS A 58 0.45 7.45 5.81
CA CYS A 58 0.79 8.65 5.05
C CYS A 58 2.31 8.76 4.83
N ASP A 59 2.78 9.94 4.40
CA ASP A 59 4.17 10.17 3.99
C ASP A 59 4.67 9.12 3.00
N LEU A 60 3.83 8.82 2.01
CA LEU A 60 4.11 7.82 1.00
C LEU A 60 5.17 8.36 0.03
N GLN A 61 6.37 7.81 0.14
CA GLN A 61 7.51 8.12 -0.72
C GLN A 61 7.84 6.92 -1.60
N GLY A 62 8.49 7.12 -2.74
CA GLY A 62 8.83 6.01 -3.61
C GLY A 62 9.08 6.38 -5.05
N VAL A 63 9.39 5.37 -5.86
CA VAL A 63 9.71 5.52 -7.29
C VAL A 63 8.94 4.48 -8.09
N ARG A 64 8.29 4.91 -9.18
CA ARG A 64 7.56 4.04 -10.12
C ARG A 64 6.51 3.13 -9.46
N GLY A 65 5.78 3.65 -8.47
CA GLY A 65 4.70 2.94 -7.77
C GLY A 65 5.16 1.95 -6.70
N VAL A 66 6.47 1.84 -6.45
CA VAL A 66 7.00 1.14 -5.27
C VAL A 66 7.16 2.16 -4.16
N LEU A 67 6.37 2.01 -3.09
CA LEU A 67 6.37 2.90 -1.93
C LEU A 67 7.30 2.39 -0.83
N THR A 68 7.98 3.30 -0.13
CA THR A 68 8.90 3.02 0.98
C THR A 68 8.63 3.96 2.15
N ASP A 69 9.07 3.54 3.33
CA ASP A 69 9.13 4.34 4.56
C ASP A 69 7.83 5.07 4.95
N PRO A 70 6.65 4.43 4.91
CA PRO A 70 5.40 5.10 5.27
C PRO A 70 5.38 5.49 6.76
N ALA A 71 4.80 6.66 7.05
CA ALA A 71 4.40 6.99 8.41
C ALA A 71 3.03 6.35 8.73
N ILE A 72 2.90 5.77 9.92
CA ILE A 72 1.65 5.14 10.37
C ILE A 72 1.20 5.83 11.65
N HIS A 73 0.08 6.54 11.57
CA HIS A 73 -0.57 7.16 12.72
C HIS A 73 -1.70 6.25 13.22
N ILE A 74 -1.78 6.03 14.53
CA ILE A 74 -2.78 5.14 15.14
C ILE A 74 -3.49 5.82 16.30
N ALA A 75 -4.81 5.70 16.36
CA ALA A 75 -5.63 6.32 17.41
C ALA A 75 -5.29 5.78 18.81
N ASN A 76 -4.96 4.48 18.91
CA ASN A 76 -4.56 3.84 20.15
C ASN A 76 -3.09 4.14 20.48
N THR A 77 -2.87 5.02 21.45
CA THR A 77 -1.55 5.44 21.94
C THR A 77 -0.72 4.31 22.57
N ASN A 78 -1.33 3.17 22.88
CA ASN A 78 -0.62 2.00 23.41
C ASN A 78 0.05 1.15 22.32
N ARG A 79 -0.25 1.41 21.04
CA ARG A 79 0.34 0.70 19.90
C ARG A 79 1.38 1.59 19.20
N PHE A 80 2.45 0.98 18.67
CA PHE A 80 3.52 1.68 17.95
C PHE A 80 4.16 2.83 18.75
N ARG A 81 4.38 2.62 20.05
CA ARG A 81 4.98 3.63 20.94
C ARG A 81 6.41 4.02 20.60
N LEU A 82 7.14 3.15 19.89
CA LEU A 82 8.53 3.38 19.47
C LEU A 82 8.63 3.98 18.06
N ALA A 83 7.51 4.23 17.39
CA ALA A 83 7.50 4.85 16.08
C ALA A 83 7.44 6.38 16.27
N ASP A 84 8.58 7.05 16.15
CA ASP A 84 8.68 8.51 16.35
C ASP A 84 7.81 9.31 15.36
N THR A 85 7.45 8.71 14.22
CA THR A 85 6.55 9.28 13.22
C THR A 85 5.06 9.12 13.58
N ASN A 86 4.70 8.36 14.62
CA ASN A 86 3.31 8.14 15.02
C ASN A 86 2.78 9.32 15.87
N LEU A 87 2.21 10.31 15.20
CA LEU A 87 1.56 11.47 15.84
C LEU A 87 0.13 11.19 16.34
N ASN A 88 -0.30 9.92 16.40
CA ASN A 88 -1.63 9.49 16.80
C ASN A 88 -2.75 10.32 16.13
N LYS A 89 -3.75 10.81 16.89
CA LYS A 89 -4.87 11.61 16.37
C LYS A 89 -4.43 12.96 15.79
N GLU A 90 -3.30 13.52 16.22
CA GLU A 90 -2.79 14.79 15.65
C GLU A 90 -2.29 14.59 14.23
N GLY A 91 -1.69 13.42 13.93
CA GLY A 91 -1.33 13.04 12.57
C GLY A 91 -2.53 12.98 11.62
N PHE A 92 -3.69 12.53 12.13
CA PHE A 92 -4.94 12.53 11.35
C PHE A 92 -5.38 13.95 11.01
N LYS A 93 -5.42 14.84 12.01
CA LYS A 93 -5.80 16.24 11.81
C LYS A 93 -4.86 16.93 10.83
N PHE A 94 -3.55 16.69 10.95
CA PHE A 94 -2.54 17.25 10.07
C PHE A 94 -2.79 16.85 8.62
N PHE A 95 -2.90 15.54 8.34
CA PHE A 95 -3.22 15.05 7.00
C PHE A 95 -4.49 15.68 6.43
N PHE A 96 -5.60 15.63 7.17
CA PHE A 96 -6.88 16.16 6.68
C PHE A 96 -6.92 17.69 6.55
N SER A 97 -6.07 18.43 7.28
CA SER A 97 -5.98 19.89 7.12
C SER A 97 -5.45 20.32 5.75
N THR A 98 -4.68 19.46 5.10
CA THR A 98 -4.07 19.72 3.79
C THR A 98 -4.62 18.84 2.67
N HIS A 99 -5.29 17.74 2.99
CA HIS A 99 -5.83 16.80 2.01
C HIS A 99 -7.02 17.41 1.25
N VAL A 100 -6.96 17.33 -0.07
CA VAL A 100 -8.07 17.68 -0.96
C VAL A 100 -8.44 16.43 -1.75
N CYS A 101 -9.68 15.97 -1.59
CA CYS A 101 -10.16 14.78 -2.28
C CYS A 101 -10.02 14.93 -3.80
N ASN A 102 -9.32 13.98 -4.42
CA ASN A 102 -9.15 13.89 -5.87
C ASN A 102 -10.18 12.94 -6.50
N ASP A 103 -10.04 12.66 -7.79
CA ASP A 103 -10.98 11.80 -8.52
C ASP A 103 -10.90 10.33 -8.06
N VAL A 104 -9.74 9.87 -7.59
CA VAL A 104 -9.59 8.53 -7.00
C VAL A 104 -10.35 8.43 -5.68
N CYS A 105 -10.25 9.43 -4.79
CA CYS A 105 -11.07 9.51 -3.57
C CYS A 105 -12.56 9.41 -3.88
N ARG A 106 -13.02 10.14 -4.92
CA ARG A 106 -14.42 10.13 -5.35
C ARG A 106 -14.85 8.79 -5.95
N LYS A 107 -14.00 8.16 -6.78
CA LYS A 107 -14.24 6.81 -7.33
C LYS A 107 -14.32 5.74 -6.23
N LEU A 108 -13.56 5.92 -5.15
CA LEU A 108 -13.61 5.06 -3.96
C LEU A 108 -14.77 5.41 -3.00
N GLU A 109 -15.53 6.48 -3.28
CA GLU A 109 -16.66 6.96 -2.48
C GLU A 109 -16.30 7.16 -0.99
N LEU A 110 -15.11 7.75 -0.74
CA LEU A 110 -14.66 8.07 0.62
C LEU A 110 -15.42 9.29 1.14
N ILE A 111 -15.95 9.22 2.36
CA ILE A 111 -16.83 10.29 2.90
C ILE A 111 -16.19 11.10 4.02
N SER A 112 -15.18 10.56 4.72
CA SER A 112 -14.51 11.30 5.80
C SER A 112 -13.82 12.55 5.27
N ASN A 113 -13.91 13.65 6.01
CA ASN A 113 -13.33 14.93 5.60
C ASN A 113 -12.76 15.71 6.80
N ALA A 114 -12.07 16.82 6.50
CA ALA A 114 -11.44 17.67 7.50
C ALA A 114 -12.41 18.12 8.60
N ASP A 115 -13.61 18.55 8.22
CA ASP A 115 -14.64 19.02 9.16
C ASP A 115 -15.02 17.95 10.18
N MET A 116 -15.25 16.71 9.72
CA MET A 116 -15.56 15.57 10.58
C MET A 116 -14.42 15.27 11.55
N VAL A 117 -13.17 15.27 11.06
CA VAL A 117 -11.98 14.94 11.85
C VAL A 117 -11.68 16.02 12.89
N MET A 118 -11.78 17.30 12.51
CA MET A 118 -11.54 18.42 13.43
C MET A 118 -12.61 18.51 14.53
N LYS A 119 -13.86 18.13 14.22
CA LYS A 119 -14.98 18.13 15.18
C LYS A 119 -15.11 16.81 15.97
N ASP A 120 -14.27 15.81 15.69
CA ASP A 120 -14.35 14.42 16.21
C ASP A 120 -15.76 13.80 16.02
N LYS A 121 -16.44 14.16 14.92
CA LYS A 121 -17.76 13.65 14.51
C LYS A 121 -17.59 12.83 13.24
N LEU A 122 -17.09 11.61 13.41
CA LEU A 122 -16.67 10.76 12.31
C LEU A 122 -17.84 9.90 11.79
N GLU A 123 -18.07 9.97 10.50
CA GLU A 123 -18.96 9.09 9.74
C GLU A 123 -18.15 8.35 8.68
N PHE A 124 -18.50 7.10 8.42
CA PHE A 124 -17.73 6.23 7.53
C PHE A 124 -18.64 5.43 6.59
N ARG A 125 -18.09 5.07 5.45
CA ARG A 125 -18.70 4.17 4.47
C ARG A 125 -18.94 2.79 5.09
N GLU A 126 -20.21 2.43 5.19
CA GLU A 126 -20.64 1.15 5.81
C GLU A 126 -20.63 -0.05 4.87
N ILE A 127 -20.71 0.17 3.55
CA ILE A 127 -20.87 -0.91 2.57
C ILE A 127 -19.75 -0.82 1.54
N TRP A 128 -18.93 -1.85 1.47
CA TRP A 128 -17.81 -1.94 0.53
C TRP A 128 -18.06 -3.01 -0.52
N PRO A 129 -17.61 -2.83 -1.78
CA PRO A 129 -17.61 -3.91 -2.75
C PRO A 129 -16.84 -5.10 -2.20
N ALA A 130 -17.37 -6.31 -2.41
CA ALA A 130 -16.61 -7.51 -2.11
C ALA A 130 -15.45 -7.59 -3.11
N VAL A 131 -14.23 -7.55 -2.58
CA VAL A 131 -13.03 -7.83 -3.37
C VAL A 131 -12.87 -9.35 -3.49
N ASP A 132 -12.53 -9.83 -4.67
CA ASP A 132 -12.11 -11.22 -4.83
C ASP A 132 -10.93 -11.48 -3.88
N ASN A 133 -10.89 -12.67 -3.30
CA ASN A 133 -9.71 -13.07 -2.52
C ASN A 133 -8.49 -13.00 -3.44
N THR A 134 -7.52 -12.15 -3.12
CA THR A 134 -6.31 -11.98 -3.93
C THR A 134 -5.10 -12.64 -3.26
N VAL A 135 -4.16 -13.06 -4.09
CA VAL A 135 -2.90 -13.70 -3.68
C VAL A 135 -1.75 -13.11 -4.50
N TYR A 136 -0.54 -13.17 -3.96
CA TYR A 136 0.66 -12.83 -4.72
C TYR A 136 1.08 -13.99 -5.63
N CYS A 137 1.59 -13.65 -6.81
CA CYS A 137 2.31 -14.59 -7.66
C CYS A 137 3.50 -15.16 -6.87
N SER A 138 3.68 -16.48 -6.91
CA SER A 138 4.74 -17.18 -6.18
C SER A 138 6.13 -16.94 -6.75
N ASN A 139 6.26 -16.35 -7.92
CA ASN A 139 7.53 -15.75 -8.31
C ASN A 139 7.74 -14.47 -7.48
N ASN A 140 8.64 -14.49 -6.50
CA ASN A 140 8.89 -13.33 -5.63
C ASN A 140 9.42 -12.12 -6.40
N LEU A 141 10.04 -12.33 -7.56
CA LEU A 141 10.49 -11.25 -8.44
C LEU A 141 9.35 -10.65 -9.29
N CYS A 142 8.20 -11.33 -9.39
CA CYS A 142 7.07 -10.87 -10.18
C CYS A 142 6.22 -9.83 -9.45
N GLY A 143 5.94 -10.04 -8.16
CA GLY A 143 5.14 -9.12 -7.33
C GLY A 143 3.68 -8.92 -7.75
N LYS A 144 3.20 -9.56 -8.83
CA LYS A 144 1.81 -9.41 -9.31
C LYS A 144 0.83 -9.94 -8.26
N ILE A 145 -0.17 -9.14 -7.93
CA ILE A 145 -1.36 -9.55 -7.18
C ILE A 145 -2.36 -10.11 -8.19
N VAL A 146 -2.88 -11.30 -7.94
CA VAL A 146 -3.85 -11.99 -8.81
C VAL A 146 -5.05 -12.46 -8.00
N PRO A 147 -6.25 -12.56 -8.60
CA PRO A 147 -7.39 -13.22 -7.96
C PRO A 147 -7.04 -14.69 -7.67
N ALA A 148 -7.30 -15.16 -6.46
CA ALA A 148 -7.04 -16.54 -6.04
C ALA A 148 -7.78 -17.56 -6.90
N SER A 149 -8.96 -17.20 -7.41
CA SER A 149 -9.74 -18.04 -8.33
C SER A 149 -9.15 -18.11 -9.75
N GLY A 150 -8.41 -17.08 -10.17
CA GLY A 150 -7.76 -17.01 -11.48
C GLY A 150 -6.29 -17.46 -11.47
N ALA A 151 -5.69 -17.61 -10.29
CA ALA A 151 -4.31 -18.05 -10.15
C ALA A 151 -4.14 -19.52 -10.54
N ARG A 152 -3.06 -19.82 -11.27
CA ARG A 152 -2.69 -21.21 -11.62
C ARG A 152 -2.03 -21.88 -10.41
N LYS A 153 -2.25 -23.19 -10.28
CA LYS A 153 -1.74 -24.02 -9.18
C LYS A 153 -1.04 -25.26 -9.75
N SER A 154 -0.02 -25.72 -9.03
CA SER A 154 0.70 -26.95 -9.34
C SER A 154 0.51 -27.94 -8.20
N ASP A 155 0.35 -29.22 -8.53
CA ASP A 155 0.28 -30.31 -7.54
C ASP A 155 1.62 -30.47 -6.81
N GLU A 156 2.73 -30.14 -7.46
CA GLU A 156 4.08 -30.16 -6.86
C GLU A 156 4.25 -29.05 -5.81
N PHE A 157 3.53 -27.93 -5.98
CA PHE A 157 3.61 -26.76 -5.12
C PHE A 157 2.21 -26.27 -4.72
N PRO A 158 1.49 -27.01 -3.85
CA PRO A 158 0.07 -26.77 -3.56
C PRO A 158 -0.19 -25.42 -2.86
N ARG A 159 0.84 -24.83 -2.25
CA ARG A 159 0.77 -23.51 -1.61
C ARG A 159 1.10 -22.35 -2.55
N CYS A 160 1.54 -22.64 -3.77
CA CYS A 160 1.94 -21.63 -4.74
C CYS A 160 0.79 -21.27 -5.69
N HIS A 161 0.71 -19.98 -5.98
CA HIS A 161 -0.25 -19.36 -6.88
C HIS A 161 0.52 -18.60 -7.97
N TRP A 162 0.23 -18.84 -9.24
CA TRP A 162 0.99 -18.28 -10.36
C TRP A 162 0.13 -17.40 -11.24
N CYS A 163 0.69 -16.26 -11.66
CA CYS A 163 0.05 -15.43 -12.68
C CYS A 163 0.16 -16.08 -14.06
N GLU A 164 -0.66 -15.61 -15.00
CA GLU A 164 -0.68 -16.09 -16.39
C GLU A 164 0.68 -15.98 -17.11
N THR A 165 1.54 -15.05 -16.68
CA THR A 165 2.85 -14.82 -17.28
C THR A 165 3.94 -15.73 -16.71
N CYS A 166 3.90 -16.02 -15.41
CA CYS A 166 4.92 -16.84 -14.75
C CYS A 166 4.60 -18.34 -14.80
N TRP A 167 3.32 -18.71 -14.93
CA TRP A 167 2.93 -20.11 -15.02
C TRP A 167 3.60 -20.86 -16.19
N PRO A 168 3.61 -20.34 -17.44
CA PRO A 168 4.31 -21.00 -18.53
C PRO A 168 5.82 -21.12 -18.30
N GLN A 169 6.42 -20.14 -17.62
CA GLN A 169 7.86 -20.15 -17.32
C GLN A 169 8.23 -21.21 -16.28
N LEU A 170 7.36 -21.42 -15.28
CA LEU A 170 7.51 -22.51 -14.32
C LEU A 170 7.58 -23.86 -15.06
N GLU A 171 6.65 -24.09 -15.98
CA GLU A 171 6.56 -25.36 -16.71
C GLU A 171 7.72 -25.53 -17.71
N SER A 172 8.02 -24.48 -18.50
CA SER A 172 9.05 -24.55 -19.54
C SER A 172 10.48 -24.66 -19.00
N SER A 173 10.70 -24.31 -17.74
CA SER A 173 12.02 -24.38 -17.08
C SER A 173 12.24 -25.67 -16.30
N LYS A 174 11.28 -26.62 -16.35
CA LYS A 174 11.48 -27.94 -15.76
C LYS A 174 12.52 -28.71 -16.53
N VAL A 175 13.54 -29.16 -15.82
CA VAL A 175 14.62 -29.98 -16.35
C VAL A 175 14.72 -31.28 -15.57
N ARG A 176 15.16 -32.35 -16.24
CA ARG A 176 15.53 -33.61 -15.61
C ARG A 176 16.86 -33.42 -14.87
N TRP A 177 16.92 -33.84 -13.60
CA TRP A 177 18.05 -33.60 -12.72
C TRP A 177 18.41 -34.87 -11.94
N MET A 178 19.70 -35.16 -11.82
CA MET A 178 20.19 -36.37 -11.17
C MET A 178 20.19 -36.20 -9.65
N CYS A 179 19.69 -37.20 -8.93
CA CYS A 179 19.73 -37.23 -7.47
C CYS A 179 21.11 -37.70 -6.98
N VAL A 180 21.78 -36.92 -6.13
CA VAL A 180 23.11 -37.27 -5.58
C VAL A 180 23.04 -38.14 -4.29
N ALA A 181 21.88 -38.70 -3.97
CA ALA A 181 21.71 -39.51 -2.77
C ALA A 181 22.37 -40.89 -2.94
N PRO A 182 22.92 -41.50 -1.87
CA PRO A 182 23.46 -42.86 -1.95
C PRO A 182 22.39 -43.87 -2.38
N GLY A 183 22.76 -44.83 -3.23
CA GLY A 183 21.87 -45.88 -3.73
C GLY A 183 21.76 -45.88 -5.25
N PRO A 184 20.71 -46.48 -5.82
CA PRO A 184 20.51 -46.52 -7.26
C PRO A 184 20.35 -45.13 -7.87
N ASP A 185 21.04 -44.91 -9.00
CA ASP A 185 20.90 -43.69 -9.78
C ASP A 185 19.46 -43.51 -10.25
N HIS A 186 18.91 -42.33 -9.98
CA HIS A 186 17.60 -41.93 -10.44
C HIS A 186 17.55 -40.41 -10.58
N ASP A 187 16.66 -39.97 -11.44
CA ASP A 187 16.43 -38.56 -11.72
C ASP A 187 15.09 -38.08 -11.16
N PHE A 188 14.94 -36.76 -11.15
CA PHE A 188 13.69 -36.09 -10.83
C PHE A 188 13.57 -34.81 -11.67
N HIS A 189 12.35 -34.31 -11.83
CA HIS A 189 12.12 -33.04 -12.49
C HIS A 189 12.23 -31.88 -11.50
N VAL A 190 12.79 -30.77 -11.95
CA VAL A 190 12.97 -29.57 -11.13
C VAL A 190 12.90 -28.33 -12.00
N SER A 191 12.16 -27.31 -11.55
CA SER A 191 12.11 -26.02 -12.23
C SER A 191 13.22 -25.11 -11.70
N LYS A 192 14.20 -24.77 -12.55
CA LYS A 192 15.24 -23.79 -12.18
C LYS A 192 14.63 -22.43 -11.84
N PHE A 193 13.65 -21.99 -12.63
CA PHE A 193 12.89 -20.75 -12.42
C PHE A 193 12.24 -20.67 -11.03
N PHE A 194 11.65 -21.78 -10.55
CA PHE A 194 11.07 -21.84 -9.22
C PHE A 194 12.12 -21.52 -8.15
N TYR A 195 13.21 -22.29 -8.08
CA TYR A 195 14.19 -22.14 -7.00
C TYR A 195 14.89 -20.79 -7.04
N GLU A 196 15.27 -20.30 -8.23
CA GLU A 196 15.87 -18.97 -8.39
C GLU A 196 14.91 -17.86 -7.93
N SER A 197 13.62 -17.94 -8.28
CA SER A 197 12.62 -16.97 -7.82
C SER A 197 12.42 -16.97 -6.30
N GLN A 198 12.71 -18.09 -5.63
CA GLN A 198 12.65 -18.20 -4.18
C GLN A 198 13.97 -17.78 -3.49
N GLY A 199 15.00 -17.39 -4.25
CA GLY A 199 16.34 -17.15 -3.70
C GLY A 199 17.00 -18.42 -3.17
N ARG A 200 16.66 -19.58 -3.74
CA ARG A 200 17.15 -20.90 -3.30
C ARG A 200 17.99 -21.53 -4.39
N GLU A 201 18.96 -22.35 -3.98
CA GLU A 201 19.71 -23.18 -4.91
C GLU A 201 18.84 -24.32 -5.45
N MET A 202 19.20 -24.80 -6.65
CA MET A 202 18.59 -26.01 -7.17
C MET A 202 18.95 -27.18 -6.24
N PRO A 203 17.95 -27.99 -5.88
CA PRO A 203 18.15 -29.10 -4.97
C PRO A 203 19.02 -30.18 -5.59
N ARG A 204 19.89 -30.77 -4.76
CA ARG A 204 20.77 -31.87 -5.18
C ARG A 204 20.13 -33.26 -5.03
N LYS A 205 19.11 -33.39 -4.17
CA LYS A 205 18.41 -34.64 -3.87
C LYS A 205 16.95 -34.59 -4.33
N CYS A 206 16.38 -35.73 -4.73
CA CYS A 206 14.97 -35.85 -5.09
C CYS A 206 14.06 -35.70 -3.85
N GLY A 207 12.74 -35.56 -4.06
CA GLY A 207 11.78 -35.37 -2.97
C GLY A 207 11.78 -36.50 -1.92
N LYS A 208 12.04 -37.75 -2.32
CA LYS A 208 12.14 -38.90 -1.39
C LYS A 208 13.39 -38.88 -0.52
N HIS A 209 14.44 -38.20 -0.97
CA HIS A 209 15.74 -38.11 -0.30
C HIS A 209 15.98 -36.75 0.37
N ARG A 210 14.99 -35.86 0.37
CA ARG A 210 14.99 -34.68 1.21
C ARG A 210 14.27 -35.01 2.50
N GLU A 211 14.97 -34.81 3.62
CA GLU A 211 14.28 -34.59 4.89
C GLU A 211 13.34 -33.41 4.71
N GLU A 212 12.19 -33.42 5.38
CA GLU A 212 11.19 -32.35 5.29
C GLU A 212 11.80 -31.01 5.73
N GLU A 213 12.51 -30.34 4.83
CA GLU A 213 12.93 -28.98 5.06
C GLU A 213 11.67 -28.12 5.16
N PRO A 214 11.59 -27.22 6.15
CA PRO A 214 10.41 -26.41 6.35
C PRO A 214 10.10 -25.68 5.04
N ALA A 215 8.98 -26.11 4.43
CA ALA A 215 8.52 -25.61 3.16
C ALA A 215 8.47 -24.08 3.26
N ALA A 216 9.10 -23.41 2.28
CA ALA A 216 9.34 -21.98 2.24
C ALA A 216 8.34 -21.14 3.05
N VAL A 217 8.85 -20.48 4.09
CA VAL A 217 8.16 -19.45 4.84
C VAL A 217 8.07 -18.22 3.93
N GLY A 218 7.10 -18.23 3.03
CA GLY A 218 6.89 -17.18 2.03
C GLY A 218 5.53 -17.37 1.40
N GLY A 219 4.47 -17.04 2.14
CA GLY A 219 3.08 -17.15 1.66
C GLY A 219 2.06 -17.55 2.71
N ALA A 220 2.49 -17.87 3.94
CA ALA A 220 1.56 -18.16 5.04
C ALA A 220 1.12 -16.85 5.71
N LEU A 221 0.10 -16.18 5.18
CA LEU A 221 -0.67 -15.26 6.00
C LEU A 221 -2.18 -15.26 5.77
N TRP A 222 -2.70 -15.88 4.71
CA TRP A 222 -4.16 -15.92 4.51
C TRP A 222 -4.62 -17.24 3.88
N ALA A 223 -4.93 -18.21 4.74
CA ALA A 223 -5.62 -19.42 4.33
C ALA A 223 -6.64 -19.84 5.39
N ARG A 224 -7.73 -19.08 5.53
CA ARG A 224 -8.99 -19.61 6.06
C ARG A 224 -10.19 -18.72 5.75
N MET A 225 -10.81 -18.91 4.59
CA MET A 225 -12.22 -18.56 4.42
C MET A 225 -12.95 -19.71 3.71
N LYS A 226 -14.01 -20.20 4.35
CA LYS A 226 -14.93 -21.18 3.78
C LYS A 226 -15.68 -20.50 2.64
N SER A 227 -15.89 -21.24 1.55
CA SER A 227 -16.70 -20.83 0.39
C SER A 227 -18.16 -20.62 0.81
N GLY A 228 -18.48 -19.40 1.23
CA GLY A 228 -19.85 -18.88 1.27
C GLY A 228 -20.24 -18.29 -0.09
N ALA A 229 -21.54 -18.10 -0.31
CA ALA A 229 -22.06 -17.43 -1.50
C ALA A 229 -21.34 -16.09 -1.72
N LYS A 230 -21.00 -15.80 -2.98
CA LYS A 230 -20.25 -14.59 -3.38
C LYS A 230 -21.10 -13.36 -3.07
N GLN A 231 -20.93 -12.78 -1.88
CA GLN A 231 -21.60 -11.53 -1.52
C GLN A 231 -21.07 -10.44 -2.43
N LYS A 232 -21.96 -9.60 -2.98
CA LYS A 232 -21.54 -8.47 -3.83
C LYS A 232 -20.89 -7.35 -3.01
N ASN A 233 -21.30 -7.23 -1.75
CA ASN A 233 -20.86 -6.22 -0.81
C ASN A 233 -20.54 -6.84 0.56
N ILE A 234 -19.60 -6.23 1.29
CA ILE A 234 -19.23 -6.56 2.66
C ILE A 234 -19.45 -5.35 3.57
N SER A 235 -19.73 -5.61 4.86
CA SER A 235 -19.83 -4.53 5.84
C SER A 235 -18.46 -3.89 6.05
N GLY A 236 -18.45 -2.57 6.27
CA GLY A 236 -17.28 -1.82 6.67
C GLY A 236 -16.71 -2.33 7.99
N ARG A 237 -17.54 -2.87 8.88
CA ARG A 237 -17.14 -3.39 10.20
C ARG A 237 -16.72 -4.87 10.19
N SER A 238 -17.01 -5.60 9.12
CA SER A 238 -16.66 -7.03 9.02
C SER A 238 -15.27 -7.19 8.42
N TRP A 239 -14.25 -7.26 9.27
CA TRP A 239 -12.92 -7.79 8.97
C TRP A 239 -12.42 -8.61 10.16
#